data_AF-A0A9W6DBD3-F1
#
_entry.id   AF-A0A9W6DBD3-F1
#
_cell.length_a   1.000
_cell.length_b   1.000
_cell.length_c   1.000
_cell.angle_alpha   90.00
_cell.angle_beta   90.00
_cell.angle_gamma   90.00
#
_symmetry.space_group_name_H-M   'P 1'
#
loop_
_entity.id
_entity.type
_entity.pdbx_description
1 polymer ?
#
loop_
_entity_poly.entity_id
_entity_poly.type
_entity_poly.pdbx_seq_one_letter_code
_entity_poly.pdbx_strand_id
1 'polypeptide(L)'
;MQTKKIELLQTYLSLYINHFTVLESIGKEDSPYVILDVRNAQAQVKQDQIKGAIAMPAKELGNHLDELNKSKTYVVYDWTAGTTLGKTALLILLSEGFEAYELTI
;
A
#
# COMPACT_ATOMS: atom_id res chain seq x y z
N MET A 1 -25.74 -22.59 -0.99
CA MET A 1 -25.22 -21.34 -0.38
C MET A 1 -23.76 -21.19 -0.81
N GLN A 2 -23.33 -20.02 -1.31
CA GLN A 2 -22.02 -19.82 -1.97
C GLN A 2 -20.89 -19.47 -0.97
N THR A 3 -20.84 -20.12 0.19
CA THR A 3 -20.08 -19.68 1.37
C THR A 3 -18.58 -19.51 1.12
N LYS A 4 -17.92 -20.46 0.44
CA LYS A 4 -16.48 -20.36 0.13
C LYS A 4 -16.14 -19.19 -0.79
N LYS A 5 -17.04 -18.84 -1.72
CA LYS A 5 -16.84 -17.68 -2.60
C LYS A 5 -16.93 -16.38 -1.81
N ILE A 6 -17.87 -16.31 -0.87
CA ILE A 6 -18.06 -15.14 -0.01
C ILE A 6 -16.83 -14.94 0.88
N GLU A 7 -16.33 -16.01 1.51
CA GLU A 7 -15.12 -15.97 2.36
C GLU A 7 -13.87 -15.53 1.58
N LEU A 8 -13.68 -16.08 0.37
CA LEU A 8 -12.61 -15.65 -0.53
C LEU A 8 -12.72 -14.15 -0.84
N LEU A 9 -13.91 -13.68 -1.20
CA LEU A 9 -14.10 -12.27 -1.55
C LEU A 9 -13.90 -11.34 -0.35
N GLN A 10 -14.36 -11.73 0.84
CA GLN A 10 -14.13 -10.96 2.07
C GLN A 10 -12.65 -10.83 2.39
N THR A 11 -11.92 -11.95 2.35
CA THR A 11 -10.47 -11.97 2.59
C THR A 11 -9.70 -11.20 1.52
N TYR A 12 -10.11 -11.33 0.26
CA TYR A 12 -9.45 -10.64 -0.84
C TYR A 12 -9.67 -9.13 -0.74
N LEU A 13 -10.90 -8.70 -0.50
CA LEU A 13 -11.26 -7.28 -0.38
C LEU A 13 -10.68 -6.64 0.88
N SER A 14 -10.42 -7.39 1.95
CA SER A 14 -9.78 -6.84 3.16
C SER A 14 -8.30 -6.48 2.95
N LEU A 15 -7.68 -6.92 1.84
CA LEU A 15 -6.32 -6.50 1.48
C LEU A 15 -6.27 -5.06 0.95
N TYR A 16 -7.42 -4.46 0.68
CA TYR A 16 -7.55 -3.25 -0.09
C TYR A 16 -8.16 -2.09 0.70
N ILE A 17 -7.73 -0.87 0.36
CA ILE A 17 -8.37 0.37 0.83
C ILE A 17 -8.83 1.23 -0.34
N ASN A 18 -9.99 1.85 -0.17
CA ASN A 18 -10.58 2.71 -1.18
C ASN A 18 -9.77 4.01 -1.35
N HIS A 19 -9.51 4.39 -2.60
CA HIS A 19 -8.80 5.62 -2.95
C HIS A 19 -9.43 6.88 -2.36
N PHE A 20 -10.76 6.99 -2.28
CA PHE A 20 -11.44 8.14 -1.68
C PHE A 20 -11.09 8.31 -0.20
N THR A 21 -11.03 7.22 0.57
CA THR A 21 -10.64 7.24 1.99
C THR A 21 -9.23 7.78 2.19
N VAL A 22 -8.32 7.39 1.31
CA VAL A 22 -6.91 7.80 1.36
C VAL A 22 -6.75 9.24 0.88
N LEU A 23 -7.38 9.62 -0.24
CA LEU A 23 -7.32 10.99 -0.76
C LEU A 23 -7.82 12.04 0.24
N GLU A 24 -8.91 11.74 0.95
CA GLU A 24 -9.45 12.64 1.98
C GLU A 24 -8.50 12.89 3.14
N SER A 25 -7.53 12.00 3.36
CA SER A 25 -6.55 12.09 4.42
C SER A 25 -5.20 12.64 3.96
N ILE A 26 -4.91 12.63 2.65
CA ILE A 26 -3.71 13.26 2.08
C ILE A 26 -3.70 14.76 2.36
N GLY A 27 -2.59 15.25 2.91
CA GLY A 27 -2.36 16.67 3.19
C GLY A 27 -2.88 17.17 4.54
N LYS A 28 -3.46 16.29 5.36
CA LYS A 28 -3.79 16.58 6.77
C LYS A 28 -2.59 16.22 7.65
N GLU A 29 -2.22 17.09 8.60
CA GLU A 29 -1.11 16.87 9.53
C GLU A 29 -1.30 15.57 10.36
N ASP A 30 -2.54 15.27 10.74
CA ASP A 30 -2.89 14.11 11.56
C ASP A 30 -3.31 12.88 10.74
N SER A 31 -2.91 12.79 9.46
CA SER A 31 -3.21 11.61 8.65
C SER A 31 -2.67 10.34 9.34
N PRO A 32 -3.52 9.31 9.58
CA PRO A 32 -3.05 8.02 10.07
C PRO A 32 -2.33 7.23 8.98
N TYR A 33 -2.50 7.63 7.71
CA TYR A 33 -2.00 6.91 6.55
C TYR A 33 -0.65 7.45 6.06
N VAL A 34 0.25 6.51 5.74
CA VAL A 34 1.49 6.76 5.03
C VAL A 34 1.44 6.03 3.69
N ILE A 35 1.58 6.77 2.60
CA ILE A 35 1.48 6.21 1.25
C ILE A 35 2.87 5.82 0.76
N LEU A 36 3.02 4.57 0.33
CA LEU A 36 4.26 4.03 -0.22
C LEU A 36 4.12 3.76 -1.72
N ASP A 37 5.01 4.36 -2.48
CA ASP A 37 5.20 4.11 -3.91
C ASP A 37 6.19 2.96 -4.07
N VAL A 38 5.66 1.76 -4.34
CA VAL A 38 6.46 0.53 -4.39
C VAL A 38 7.02 0.20 -5.77
N ARG A 39 6.93 1.16 -6.70
CA ARG A 39 7.37 1.02 -8.08
C ARG A 39 8.89 0.92 -8.13
N ASN A 40 9.42 -0.07 -8.85
CA ASN A 40 10.88 -0.24 -9.02
C ASN A 40 11.51 0.73 -10.05
N ALA A 41 10.70 1.61 -10.67
CA ALA A 41 11.16 2.55 -11.69
C ALA A 41 12.02 3.68 -11.10
N GLN A 42 12.89 4.27 -11.92
CA GLN A 42 13.65 5.46 -11.53
C GLN A 42 12.73 6.68 -11.34
N ALA A 43 13.10 7.60 -10.44
CA ALA A 43 12.31 8.79 -10.10
C ALA A 43 11.92 9.63 -11.33
N GLN A 44 12.80 9.68 -12.34
CA GLN A 44 12.59 10.43 -13.58
C GLN A 44 11.40 9.92 -14.42
N VAL A 45 11.05 8.65 -14.25
CA VAL A 45 9.90 7.99 -14.91
C VAL A 45 8.62 8.16 -14.07
N LYS A 46 8.75 8.31 -12.74
CA LYS A 46 7.66 8.41 -11.75
C LYS A 46 6.97 9.79 -11.72
N GLN A 47 6.78 10.44 -12.88
CA GLN A 47 6.30 11.83 -12.96
C GLN A 47 4.92 12.04 -12.31
N ASP A 48 4.10 11.00 -12.21
CA ASP A 48 2.77 11.02 -11.59
C ASP A 48 2.75 10.26 -10.25
N GLN A 49 3.58 10.68 -9.29
CA GLN A 49 3.53 10.16 -7.93
C GLN A 49 2.40 10.82 -7.14
N ILE A 50 1.68 10.03 -6.32
CA ILE A 50 0.70 10.57 -5.37
C ILE A 50 1.41 11.55 -4.44
N LYS A 51 0.89 12.78 -4.32
CA LYS A 51 1.49 13.84 -3.50
C LYS A 51 1.67 13.36 -2.06
N GLY A 52 2.89 13.48 -1.52
CA GLY A 52 3.23 13.05 -0.16
C GLY A 52 3.52 11.55 -0.03
N ALA A 53 3.48 10.77 -1.12
CA ALA A 53 3.92 9.39 -1.08
C ALA A 53 5.45 9.29 -0.94
N ILE A 54 5.89 8.29 -0.19
CA ILE A 54 7.30 7.96 0.00
C ILE A 54 7.70 6.96 -1.08
N ALA A 55 8.77 7.25 -1.82
CA ALA A 55 9.34 6.30 -2.77
C ALA A 55 10.03 5.18 -2.01
N MET A 56 9.48 3.97 -2.08
CA MET A 56 9.99 2.80 -1.37
C MET A 56 9.83 1.56 -2.25
N PRO A 57 10.74 1.32 -3.22
CA PRO A 57 10.65 0.20 -4.14
C PRO A 57 10.43 -1.13 -3.42
N ALA A 58 9.52 -1.98 -3.91
CA ALA A 58 9.16 -3.23 -3.24
C ALA A 58 10.37 -4.14 -2.94
N LYS A 59 11.39 -4.11 -3.81
CA LYS A 59 12.64 -4.89 -3.66
C LYS A 59 13.54 -4.40 -2.52
N GLU A 60 13.40 -3.14 -2.10
CA GLU A 60 14.20 -2.48 -1.07
C GLU A 60 13.42 -2.40 0.26
N LEU A 61 12.09 -2.46 0.23
CA LEU A 61 11.20 -2.30 1.38
C LEU A 61 11.63 -3.13 2.61
N GLY A 62 12.02 -4.40 2.42
CA GLY A 62 12.45 -5.26 3.52
C GLY A 62 13.67 -4.75 4.29
N ASN A 63 14.54 -3.95 3.66
CA ASN A 63 15.72 -3.38 4.30
C ASN A 63 15.44 -2.07 5.05
N HIS A 64 14.26 -1.47 4.84
CA HIS A 64 13.88 -0.17 5.39
C HIS A 64 12.75 -0.26 6.42
N LEU A 65 12.38 -1.47 6.85
CA LEU A 65 11.29 -1.69 7.81
C LEU A 65 11.53 -0.98 9.16
N ASP A 66 12.80 -0.87 9.59
CA ASP A 66 13.17 -0.19 10.83
C ASP A 66 12.97 1.33 10.78
N GLU A 67 12.85 1.91 9.58
CA GLU A 67 12.56 3.33 9.37
C GLU A 67 11.05 3.62 9.45
N LEU A 68 10.22 2.57 9.47
CA LEU A 68 8.77 2.68 9.44
C LEU A 68 8.19 2.74 10.85
N ASN A 69 7.23 3.63 11.06
CA ASN A 69 6.50 3.78 12.31
C ASN A 69 5.29 2.82 12.36
N LYS A 70 5.36 1.83 13.26
CA LYS A 70 4.28 0.84 13.46
C LYS A 70 2.94 1.42 13.94
N SER A 71 2.87 2.67 14.42
CA SER A 71 1.61 3.30 14.79
C SER A 71 0.82 3.89 13.60
N LYS A 72 1.42 3.88 12.40
CA LYS A 72 0.79 4.36 11.17
C LYS A 72 0.27 3.19 10.33
N THR A 73 -0.76 3.48 9.55
CA THR A 73 -1.31 2.55 8.55
C THR A 73 -0.65 2.81 7.20
N TYR A 74 -0.09 1.78 6.59
CA TYR A 74 0.62 1.90 5.31
C TYR A 74 -0.29 1.60 4.12
N VAL A 75 -0.24 2.45 3.09
CA VAL A 75 -1.00 2.25 1.86
C VAL A 75 -0.02 2.12 0.70
N VAL A 76 0.09 0.92 0.14
CA VAL A 76 1.00 0.65 -0.98
C VAL A 76 0.29 0.83 -2.31
N TYR A 77 0.97 1.39 -3.30
CA TYR A 77 0.46 1.44 -4.68
C TYR A 77 1.57 1.20 -5.71
N ASP A 78 1.16 0.65 -6.86
CA ASP A 78 1.97 0.44 -8.05
C ASP A 78 1.36 1.19 -9.26
N TRP A 79 2.01 1.14 -10.42
CA TRP A 79 1.54 1.73 -11.67
C TRP A 79 0.14 1.29 -12.07
N THR A 80 -0.16 -0.01 -11.90
CA THR A 80 -1.44 -0.60 -12.26
C THR A 80 -1.79 -1.69 -11.25
N ALA A 81 -3.08 -1.87 -10.95
CA ALA A 81 -3.57 -2.92 -10.05
C ALA A 81 -3.39 -4.36 -10.59
N GLY A 82 -2.74 -4.53 -11.74
CA GLY A 82 -2.54 -5.82 -12.42
C GLY A 82 -1.22 -6.52 -12.09
N THR A 83 -0.31 -5.90 -11.32
CA THR A 83 0.96 -6.51 -10.96
C THR A 83 0.90 -7.18 -9.59
N THR A 84 1.92 -7.97 -9.26
CA THR A 84 2.08 -8.57 -7.93
C THR A 84 2.88 -7.69 -6.96
N LEU A 85 3.36 -6.52 -7.38
CA LEU A 85 4.25 -5.68 -6.56
C LEU A 85 3.55 -5.14 -5.32
N GLY A 86 2.33 -4.61 -5.47
CA GLY A 86 1.52 -4.16 -4.33
C GLY A 86 1.28 -5.29 -3.32
N LYS A 87 0.92 -6.48 -3.80
CA LYS A 87 0.76 -7.69 -2.96
C LYS A 87 2.05 -8.15 -2.29
N THR A 88 3.18 -8.05 -2.98
CA THR A 88 4.49 -8.41 -2.44
C THR A 88 4.87 -7.47 -1.30
N ALA A 89 4.70 -6.16 -1.50
CA ALA A 89 4.92 -5.17 -0.46
C ALA A 89 3.97 -5.35 0.73
N LEU A 90 2.69 -5.62 0.45
CA LEU A 90 1.69 -5.89 1.46
C LEU A 90 2.05 -7.12 2.30
N LEU A 91 2.50 -8.21 1.66
CA LEU A 91 2.96 -9.40 2.36
C LEU A 91 4.13 -9.10 3.30
N ILE A 92 5.12 -8.33 2.84
CA ILE A 92 6.28 -7.93 3.67
C ILE A 92 5.79 -7.15 4.91
N LEU A 93 4.96 -6.12 4.71
CA LEU A 93 4.46 -5.27 5.80
C LEU A 93 3.62 -6.06 6.82
N LEU A 94 2.66 -6.85 6.34
CA LEU A 94 1.78 -7.63 7.21
C LEU A 94 2.56 -8.71 7.98
N SER A 95 3.57 -9.34 7.37
CA SER A 95 4.41 -10.35 8.03
C SER A 95 5.21 -9.77 9.19
N GLU A 96 5.52 -8.47 9.13
CA GLU A 96 6.30 -7.74 10.13
C GLU A 96 5.42 -6.98 11.14
N GLY A 97 4.11 -7.23 11.09
CA GLY A 97 3.13 -6.71 12.04
C GLY A 97 2.73 -5.25 11.80
N PHE A 98 2.95 -4.71 10.61
CA PHE A 98 2.40 -3.42 10.22
C PHE A 98 0.94 -3.56 9.80
N GLU A 99 0.13 -2.54 10.07
CA GLU A 99 -1.17 -2.41 9.43
C GLU A 99 -0.96 -1.82 8.03
N ALA A 100 -1.39 -2.55 7.00
CA ALA A 100 -1.17 -2.14 5.63
C ALA A 100 -2.30 -2.58 4.69
N TYR A 101 -2.50 -1.80 3.62
CA TYR A 101 -3.47 -2.07 2.56
C TYR A 101 -2.88 -1.76 1.18
N GLU A 102 -3.35 -2.46 0.15
CA GLU A 102 -3.12 -2.11 -1.25
C GLU A 102 -4.16 -1.09 -1.71
N LEU A 103 -3.72 -0.02 -2.37
CA LEU A 103 -4.62 1.00 -2.92
C LEU A 103 -5.41 0.43 -4.10
N THR A 104 -6.73 0.48 -4.04
CA THR A 104 -7.56 0.20 -5.23
C THR A 104 -7.59 1.43 -6.11
N ILE A 105 -7.07 1.31 -7.32
CA ILE A 105 -7.18 2.33 -8.37
C ILE A 105 -8.36 2.00 -9.27
#